data_AF-A0A9N9ZIL7-F1
#
_entry.id   AF-A0A9N9ZIL7-F1
#
_cell.length_a   1.000
_cell.length_b   1.000
_cell.length_c   1.000
_cell.angle_alpha   90.00
_cell.angle_beta   90.00
_cell.angle_gamma   90.00
#
_symmetry.space_group_name_H-M   'P 1'
#
loop_
_entity.id
_entity.type
_entity.pdbx_description
1 polymer ?
#
loop_
_entity_poly.entity_id
_entity_poly.type
_entity_poly.pdbx_seq_one_letter_code
_entity_poly.pdbx_strand_id
1 'polypeptide(L)'
;MSPDSESLGYARKACIPCRRSKRRCDRTLPSCNLCKRKEVECGYPTRQQTASHSPRLTVQQHSLLDQGPDSPACSAPPGPSRAAEVDPNAVYFIAPHIFHQARLELPRQELSIPAEVLNLLGDASSIRDISTTFFRTVHRWLPIISKRGFSLHLLNPLARRRTELSLLALCMKLCCTPPDDDAGVATRLYRAAKQFHFEVETAGTLSIHTLQANILIALYEMAHAIYPAAYLTVGACARQGLALGADKLPMDGAGDGNSRTSTWQEVEERRRAWWAVLMLDRFSSLSNSARPLSTEDPPFDAFLPVDDSVWDDWSSAPGDSIRFSAGFNLKMGSFARLAQATHLLSQALRSISLSASERDVPQPDETAQLRRTLLALVSVADREATVRKLEYCAPSALSLSAILLLEENRAHQDNPRDDFKSSWLSFESLWPESRTALNRLSAAAVSYSATCPAVPDAPHIVPIFLIHVMYQVCSILLRISQGSPDGNIRDQISTIKHFLGQIATRWRLGGAYLKILEAQEIAISSNSVETQLSFLPAQFEPSPSSSTETGFSVGTEPMV
;
A
#
# COMPACT_ATOMS: atom_id res chain seq x y z
N MET A 1 7.19 -73.66 37.37
CA MET A 1 5.80 -73.43 37.80
C MET A 1 5.63 -71.97 38.17
N SER A 2 4.51 -71.39 37.72
CA SER A 2 3.91 -70.09 38.07
C SER A 2 4.38 -68.85 37.28
N PRO A 3 3.48 -67.89 36.98
CA PRO A 3 2.17 -68.07 36.35
C PRO A 3 1.89 -67.02 35.25
N ASP A 4 1.46 -67.48 34.07
CA ASP A 4 0.70 -66.69 33.10
C ASP A 4 -0.79 -66.85 33.40
N SER A 5 -1.49 -65.78 33.79
CA SER A 5 -2.91 -65.50 33.46
C SER A 5 -3.50 -64.43 34.38
N GLU A 6 -3.54 -63.16 33.95
CA GLU A 6 -4.61 -62.18 34.21
C GLU A 6 -4.19 -60.78 33.71
N SER A 7 -4.58 -60.41 32.47
CA SER A 7 -4.76 -58.99 32.10
C SER A 7 -5.48 -58.83 30.75
N LEU A 8 -6.60 -59.53 30.56
CA LEU A 8 -7.44 -59.39 29.36
C LEU A 8 -8.41 -58.18 29.40
N GLY A 9 -8.27 -57.27 30.39
CA GLY A 9 -9.20 -56.14 30.59
C GLY A 9 -8.63 -54.73 30.43
N TYR A 10 -7.32 -54.57 30.20
CA TYR A 10 -6.67 -53.24 30.24
C TYR A 10 -5.79 -52.94 29.02
N ALA A 11 -5.88 -51.72 28.50
CA ALA A 11 -5.04 -51.24 27.41
C ALA A 11 -3.66 -50.78 27.88
N ARG A 12 -2.61 -51.01 27.05
CA ARG A 12 -1.22 -50.62 27.35
C ARG A 12 -0.98 -49.10 27.43
N LYS A 13 -1.83 -48.29 26.79
CA LYS A 13 -1.73 -46.83 26.75
C LYS A 13 -3.05 -46.21 27.18
N ALA A 14 -3.01 -44.96 27.66
CA ALA A 14 -4.22 -44.18 27.89
C ALA A 14 -5.00 -43.98 26.58
N CYS A 15 -6.34 -43.95 26.65
CA CYS A 15 -7.18 -43.68 25.49
C CYS A 15 -6.96 -42.26 24.95
N ILE A 16 -7.30 -42.05 23.68
CA ILE A 16 -7.10 -40.79 22.94
C ILE A 16 -7.82 -39.60 23.63
N PRO A 17 -9.08 -39.71 24.10
CA PRO A 17 -9.77 -38.61 24.77
C PRO A 17 -9.15 -38.20 26.11
N CYS A 18 -8.74 -39.17 26.95
CA CYS A 18 -8.04 -38.88 28.21
C CYS A 18 -6.68 -38.23 27.97
N ARG A 19 -5.98 -38.63 26.90
CA ARG A 19 -4.68 -38.05 26.52
C ARG A 19 -4.84 -36.60 26.04
N ARG A 20 -5.85 -36.31 25.21
CA ARG A 20 -6.13 -34.94 24.72
C ARG A 20 -6.59 -34.01 25.84
N SER A 21 -7.39 -34.51 26.78
CA SER A 21 -7.89 -33.75 27.93
C SER A 21 -6.89 -33.65 29.10
N LYS A 22 -5.70 -34.25 28.98
CA LYS A 22 -4.66 -34.33 30.03
C LYS A 22 -5.18 -34.88 31.37
N ARG A 23 -6.15 -35.81 31.35
CA ARG A 23 -6.73 -36.43 32.56
C ARG A 23 -6.32 -37.90 32.70
N ARG A 24 -6.30 -38.41 33.94
CA ARG A 24 -5.92 -39.80 34.25
C ARG A 24 -6.90 -40.79 33.60
N CYS A 25 -6.37 -41.80 32.91
CA CYS A 25 -7.11 -42.89 32.27
C CYS A 25 -6.89 -44.18 33.07
N ASP A 26 -7.98 -44.88 33.40
CA ASP A 26 -8.00 -46.19 34.06
C ASP A 26 -7.76 -47.36 33.10
N ARG A 27 -7.77 -47.09 31.78
CA ARG A 27 -7.36 -48.00 30.70
C ARG A 27 -8.20 -49.27 30.57
N THR A 28 -9.40 -49.35 31.15
CA THR A 28 -10.30 -50.50 30.97
C THR A 28 -10.76 -50.61 29.52
N LEU A 29 -10.84 -51.84 29.01
CA LEU A 29 -11.41 -52.16 27.70
C LEU A 29 -12.87 -52.61 27.85
N PRO A 30 -13.77 -52.30 26.89
CA PRO A 30 -13.53 -51.54 25.66
C PRO A 30 -13.49 -50.01 25.86
N SER A 31 -13.98 -49.49 26.98
CA SER A 31 -14.04 -48.05 27.29
C SER A 31 -13.58 -47.77 28.72
N CYS A 32 -12.85 -46.67 28.90
CA CYS A 32 -12.36 -46.20 30.19
C CYS A 32 -13.50 -45.55 31.01
N ASN A 33 -13.49 -45.67 32.35
CA ASN A 33 -14.60 -45.14 33.18
C ASN A 33 -14.78 -43.63 33.04
N LEU A 34 -13.70 -42.88 32.77
CA LEU A 34 -13.80 -41.43 32.56
C LEU A 34 -14.55 -41.09 31.26
N CYS A 35 -14.28 -41.82 30.17
CA CYS A 35 -14.99 -41.66 28.91
C CYS A 35 -16.45 -42.11 29.04
N LYS A 36 -16.70 -43.22 29.76
CA LYS A 36 -18.05 -43.72 30.02
C LYS A 36 -18.92 -42.72 30.80
N ARG A 37 -18.37 -42.07 31.84
CA ARG A 37 -19.09 -41.04 32.62
C ARG A 37 -19.32 -39.74 31.86
N LYS A 38 -18.46 -39.45 30.87
CA LYS A 38 -18.56 -38.23 30.06
C LYS A 38 -19.33 -38.44 28.76
N GLU A 39 -19.81 -39.65 28.50
CA GLU A 39 -20.48 -40.03 27.26
C GLU A 39 -19.66 -39.67 26.00
N VAL A 40 -18.33 -39.79 26.09
CA VAL A 40 -17.41 -39.54 24.96
C VAL A 40 -16.91 -40.88 24.44
N GLU A 41 -16.88 -41.02 23.11
CA GLU A 41 -16.38 -42.21 22.42
C GLU A 41 -14.92 -42.51 22.82
N CYS A 42 -14.67 -43.71 23.34
CA CYS A 42 -13.38 -44.11 23.89
C CYS A 42 -12.59 -44.91 22.85
N GLY A 43 -11.48 -44.35 22.36
CA GLY A 43 -10.58 -45.03 21.42
C GLY A 43 -9.17 -45.21 21.97
N TYR A 44 -8.59 -46.40 21.82
CA TYR A 44 -7.19 -46.68 22.15
C TYR A 44 -6.33 -46.75 20.89
N PRO A 45 -5.09 -46.22 20.90
CA PRO A 45 -4.24 -46.21 19.71
C PRO A 45 -3.69 -47.61 19.37
N THR A 46 -4.06 -48.16 18.21
CA THR A 46 -3.50 -49.40 17.63
C THR A 46 -2.26 -49.12 16.77
N ARG A 47 -1.31 -50.07 16.73
CA ARG A 47 0.08 -49.89 16.24
C ARG A 47 0.24 -49.68 14.72
N GLN A 48 -0.83 -49.46 13.95
CA GLN A 48 -0.77 -49.43 12.47
C GLN A 48 -1.55 -48.29 11.79
N GLN A 49 -1.68 -47.10 12.39
CA GLN A 49 -2.21 -45.93 11.68
C GLN A 49 -1.28 -44.72 11.80
N THR A 50 -0.21 -44.77 11.01
CA THR A 50 0.40 -43.61 10.35
C THR A 50 0.08 -43.76 8.86
N ALA A 51 -0.38 -42.68 8.24
CA ALA A 51 -0.73 -42.51 6.82
C ALA A 51 -2.15 -42.95 6.39
N SER A 52 -2.78 -42.04 5.62
CA SER A 52 -3.98 -42.16 4.78
C SER A 52 -5.28 -42.66 5.44
N HIS A 53 -6.27 -41.78 5.59
CA HIS A 53 -7.65 -41.97 5.11
C HIS A 53 -8.54 -40.78 5.53
N SER A 54 -9.05 -40.06 4.54
CA SER A 54 -10.18 -39.12 4.69
C SER A 54 -11.45 -39.88 5.04
N PRO A 55 -12.32 -39.40 5.93
CA PRO A 55 -13.63 -39.99 6.13
C PRO A 55 -14.56 -39.56 4.99
N ARG A 56 -15.04 -40.55 4.23
CA ARG A 56 -16.13 -40.42 3.26
C ARG A 56 -17.43 -40.31 4.07
N LEU A 57 -18.05 -39.13 4.10
CA LEU A 57 -19.33 -38.92 4.77
C LEU A 57 -20.47 -39.38 3.84
N THR A 58 -21.07 -40.52 4.17
CA THR A 58 -22.39 -40.95 3.69
C THR A 58 -23.46 -40.05 4.28
N VAL A 59 -24.14 -39.30 3.41
CA VAL A 59 -25.40 -38.62 3.72
C VAL A 59 -26.48 -39.70 3.93
N GLN A 60 -27.06 -39.77 5.13
CA GLN A 60 -28.27 -40.57 5.39
C GLN A 60 -29.48 -39.86 4.76
N GLN A 61 -30.00 -40.45 3.69
CA GLN A 61 -31.30 -40.08 3.12
C GLN A 61 -32.39 -40.93 3.77
N HIS A 62 -33.43 -40.26 4.28
CA HIS A 62 -34.64 -40.89 4.79
C HIS A 62 -35.41 -41.61 3.67
N SER A 63 -35.76 -42.88 3.91
CA SER A 63 -36.58 -43.73 3.04
C SER A 63 -37.99 -43.18 2.83
N LEU A 64 -38.45 -43.19 1.57
CA LEU A 64 -39.83 -43.49 1.21
C LEU A 64 -39.82 -44.55 0.10
N LEU A 65 -40.55 -45.62 0.35
CA LEU A 65 -40.75 -46.78 -0.52
C LEU A 65 -41.74 -46.42 -1.64
N ASP A 66 -41.43 -46.82 -2.89
CA ASP A 66 -42.42 -47.52 -3.73
C ASP A 66 -41.76 -48.32 -4.86
N GLN A 67 -42.36 -49.45 -5.22
CA GLN A 67 -41.84 -50.48 -6.13
C GLN A 67 -42.42 -50.36 -7.56
N GLY A 68 -41.64 -50.81 -8.56
CA GLY A 68 -42.15 -51.15 -9.90
C GLY A 68 -41.02 -51.53 -10.87
N PRO A 69 -41.03 -52.74 -11.49
CA PRO A 69 -39.94 -53.24 -12.34
C PRO A 69 -40.22 -53.03 -13.84
N ASP A 70 -39.19 -52.80 -14.65
CA ASP A 70 -39.00 -53.43 -15.97
C ASP A 70 -37.63 -53.07 -16.59
N SER A 71 -37.01 -54.07 -17.24
CA SER A 71 -35.65 -54.14 -17.81
C SER A 71 -35.55 -53.44 -19.20
N PRO A 72 -34.42 -53.45 -19.98
CA PRO A 72 -33.10 -54.06 -19.76
C PRO A 72 -31.85 -53.20 -20.11
N ALA A 73 -30.72 -53.63 -19.54
CA ALA A 73 -29.33 -53.62 -20.03
C ALA A 73 -28.87 -52.59 -21.08
N CYS A 74 -27.93 -51.73 -20.67
CA CYS A 74 -26.77 -51.33 -21.48
C CYS A 74 -25.54 -51.06 -20.59
N SER A 75 -24.53 -51.93 -20.75
CA SER A 75 -23.10 -51.65 -20.82
C SER A 75 -22.41 -50.69 -19.83
N ALA A 76 -21.43 -51.30 -19.13
CA ALA A 76 -20.23 -50.75 -18.51
C ALA A 76 -20.37 -50.03 -17.15
N PRO A 77 -19.52 -50.37 -16.16
CA PRO A 77 -19.42 -49.56 -14.95
C PRO A 77 -18.89 -48.18 -15.36
N PRO A 78 -19.47 -47.07 -14.87
CA PRO A 78 -18.79 -45.79 -14.98
C PRO A 78 -17.45 -45.96 -14.26
N GLY A 79 -16.35 -45.81 -15.01
CA GLY A 79 -15.03 -45.60 -14.41
C GLY A 79 -15.12 -44.45 -13.40
N PRO A 80 -14.14 -44.30 -12.48
CA PRO A 80 -14.22 -43.26 -11.46
C PRO A 80 -14.37 -41.92 -12.16
N SER A 81 -15.59 -41.37 -12.18
CA SER A 81 -15.85 -39.99 -12.55
C SER A 81 -14.93 -39.21 -11.64
N ARG A 82 -13.92 -38.55 -12.21
CA ARG A 82 -13.17 -37.50 -11.51
C ARG A 82 -14.24 -36.54 -11.03
N ALA A 83 -14.68 -36.68 -9.78
CA ALA A 83 -15.43 -35.65 -9.10
C ALA A 83 -14.59 -34.40 -9.34
N ALA A 84 -15.14 -33.41 -10.06
CA ALA A 84 -14.40 -32.22 -10.41
C ALA A 84 -13.79 -31.69 -9.10
N GLU A 85 -12.46 -31.79 -8.99
CA GLU A 85 -11.76 -31.29 -7.80
C GLU A 85 -12.06 -29.80 -7.76
N VAL A 86 -12.86 -29.39 -6.78
CA VAL A 86 -13.27 -27.99 -6.64
C VAL A 86 -12.02 -27.20 -6.35
N ASP A 87 -11.72 -26.21 -7.20
CA ASP A 87 -10.55 -25.35 -7.03
C ASP A 87 -10.58 -24.68 -5.65
N PRO A 88 -9.60 -24.96 -4.75
CA PRO A 88 -9.58 -24.38 -3.42
C PRO A 88 -9.52 -22.84 -3.44
N ASN A 89 -8.95 -22.23 -4.49
CA ASN A 89 -8.99 -20.78 -4.67
C ASN A 89 -10.44 -20.29 -4.83
N ALA A 90 -11.23 -20.96 -5.68
CA ALA A 90 -12.63 -20.61 -5.86
C ALA A 90 -13.43 -20.78 -4.55
N VAL A 91 -13.19 -21.86 -3.79
CA VAL A 91 -13.85 -22.07 -2.48
C VAL A 91 -13.47 -20.97 -1.49
N TYR A 92 -12.21 -20.52 -1.48
CA TYR A 92 -11.74 -19.46 -0.60
C TYR A 92 -12.54 -18.16 -0.77
N PHE A 93 -12.80 -17.76 -2.01
CA PHE A 93 -13.50 -16.51 -2.31
C PHE A 93 -15.03 -16.63 -2.29
N ILE A 94 -15.57 -17.74 -2.81
CA ILE A 94 -17.03 -17.90 -2.99
C ILE A 94 -17.68 -18.44 -1.70
N ALA A 95 -16.99 -19.33 -0.98
CA ALA A 95 -17.52 -20.03 0.19
C ALA A 95 -16.49 -20.10 1.33
N PRO A 96 -16.08 -18.95 1.90
CA PRO A 96 -15.02 -18.90 2.92
C PRO A 96 -15.34 -19.75 4.16
N HIS A 97 -16.60 -19.83 4.55
CA HIS A 97 -17.05 -20.70 5.66
C HIS A 97 -16.77 -22.18 5.38
N ILE A 98 -17.00 -22.66 4.15
CA ILE A 98 -16.69 -24.02 3.73
C ILE A 98 -15.17 -24.22 3.69
N PHE A 99 -14.43 -23.26 3.14
CA PHE A 99 -12.96 -23.31 3.11
C PHE A 99 -12.37 -23.54 4.52
N HIS A 100 -12.86 -22.78 5.50
CA HIS A 100 -12.43 -22.90 6.90
C HIS A 100 -12.92 -24.19 7.57
N GLN A 101 -14.18 -24.59 7.36
CA GLN A 101 -14.74 -25.82 7.94
C GLN A 101 -14.02 -27.06 7.41
N ALA A 102 -13.72 -27.09 6.11
CA ALA A 102 -13.00 -28.17 5.45
C ALA A 102 -11.47 -28.10 5.64
N ARG A 103 -10.96 -27.05 6.29
CA ARG A 103 -9.51 -26.82 6.52
C ARG A 103 -8.69 -26.91 5.23
N LEU A 104 -9.21 -26.32 4.16
CA LEU A 104 -8.50 -26.23 2.90
C LEU A 104 -7.29 -25.29 3.06
N GLU A 105 -6.26 -25.51 2.25
CA GLU A 105 -5.12 -24.61 2.13
C GLU A 105 -5.13 -24.01 0.72
N LEU A 106 -4.74 -22.74 0.60
CA LEU A 106 -4.52 -22.12 -0.70
C LEU A 106 -3.40 -22.87 -1.41
N PRO A 107 -3.60 -23.29 -2.68
CA PRO A 107 -2.64 -24.08 -3.40
C PRO A 107 -1.34 -23.30 -3.60
N ARG A 108 -0.22 -23.96 -3.34
CA ARG A 108 1.11 -23.47 -3.71
C ARG A 108 1.42 -23.97 -5.11
N GLN A 109 1.05 -23.19 -6.12
CA GLN A 109 1.31 -23.58 -7.50
C GLN A 109 2.80 -23.45 -7.86
N GLU A 110 3.36 -24.51 -8.41
CA GLU A 110 4.74 -24.53 -8.88
C GLU A 110 4.79 -24.08 -10.36
N LEU A 111 4.70 -22.78 -10.58
CA LEU A 111 4.90 -22.22 -11.92
C LEU A 111 6.38 -22.21 -12.29
N SER A 112 6.71 -22.65 -13.51
CA SER A 112 8.05 -22.47 -14.06
C SER A 112 8.37 -20.98 -14.21
N ILE A 113 9.53 -20.56 -13.74
CA ILE A 113 10.00 -19.18 -13.91
C ILE A 113 10.38 -18.98 -15.39
N PRO A 114 9.84 -17.95 -16.09
CA PRO A 114 10.18 -17.69 -17.48
C PRO A 114 11.69 -17.47 -17.69
N ALA A 115 12.22 -17.95 -18.81
CA ALA A 115 13.65 -17.83 -19.12
C ALA A 115 14.12 -16.36 -19.17
N GLU A 116 13.28 -15.45 -19.65
CA GLU A 116 13.58 -14.02 -19.61
C GLU A 116 13.76 -13.50 -18.18
N VAL A 117 12.91 -13.91 -17.24
CA VAL A 117 13.03 -13.52 -15.82
C VAL A 117 14.30 -14.07 -15.21
N LEU A 118 14.66 -15.32 -15.51
CA LEU A 118 15.93 -15.91 -15.06
C LEU A 118 17.14 -15.13 -15.59
N ASN A 119 17.11 -14.73 -16.87
CA ASN A 119 18.17 -13.91 -17.47
C ASN A 119 18.27 -12.52 -16.84
N LEU A 120 17.13 -11.89 -16.53
CA LEU A 120 17.10 -10.59 -15.88
C LEU A 120 17.57 -10.65 -14.42
N LEU A 121 17.26 -11.73 -13.70
CA LEU A 121 17.72 -11.91 -12.31
C LEU A 121 19.19 -12.31 -12.22
N GLY A 122 19.67 -13.09 -13.20
CA GLY A 122 21.02 -13.63 -13.22
C GLY A 122 21.22 -14.76 -12.21
N ASP A 123 22.47 -14.88 -11.78
CA ASP A 123 22.94 -15.92 -10.86
C ASP A 123 22.70 -15.57 -9.38
N ALA A 124 23.18 -16.43 -8.48
CA ALA A 124 23.03 -16.20 -7.04
C ALA A 124 23.79 -14.95 -6.53
N SER A 125 24.89 -14.55 -7.21
CA SER A 125 25.61 -13.32 -6.88
C SER A 125 24.77 -12.10 -7.25
N SER A 126 24.23 -12.09 -8.46
CA SER A 126 23.37 -11.01 -8.97
C SER A 126 22.17 -10.77 -8.05
N ILE A 127 21.51 -11.83 -7.59
CA ILE A 127 20.38 -11.75 -6.64
C ILE A 127 20.83 -11.15 -5.29
N ARG A 128 22.04 -11.48 -4.82
CA ARG A 128 22.60 -10.93 -3.58
C ARG A 128 22.89 -9.44 -3.71
N ASP A 129 23.38 -9.00 -4.87
CA ASP A 129 23.66 -7.59 -5.15
C ASP A 129 22.37 -6.77 -5.25
N ILE A 130 21.33 -7.33 -5.88
CA ILE A 130 19.98 -6.76 -5.91
C ILE A 130 19.46 -6.59 -4.48
N SER A 131 19.56 -7.64 -3.66
CA SER A 131 19.09 -7.63 -2.27
C SER A 131 19.83 -6.57 -1.45
N THR A 132 21.15 -6.50 -1.58
CA THR A 132 22.00 -5.55 -0.86
C THR A 132 21.64 -4.11 -1.21
N THR A 133 21.49 -3.82 -2.51
CA THR A 133 21.10 -2.49 -2.98
C THR A 133 19.70 -2.11 -2.49
N PHE A 134 18.71 -3.01 -2.60
CA PHE A 134 17.35 -2.75 -2.14
C PHE A 134 17.30 -2.45 -0.63
N PHE A 135 18.00 -3.27 0.17
CA PHE A 135 18.01 -3.12 1.63
C PHE A 135 18.77 -1.88 2.11
N ARG A 136 19.70 -1.35 1.31
CA ARG A 136 20.40 -0.08 1.57
C ARG A 136 19.60 1.14 1.10
N THR A 137 18.66 0.97 0.17
CA THR A 137 17.93 2.06 -0.48
C THR A 137 16.46 2.10 -0.09
N VAL A 138 15.58 1.49 -0.88
CA VAL A 138 14.11 1.52 -0.73
C VAL A 138 13.65 1.00 0.63
N HIS A 139 14.27 -0.06 1.14
CA HIS A 139 13.90 -0.66 2.43
C HIS A 139 14.06 0.32 3.62
N ARG A 140 14.92 1.35 3.52
CA ARG A 140 15.12 2.30 4.62
C ARG A 140 13.84 3.06 5.00
N TRP A 141 12.93 3.23 4.05
CA TRP A 141 11.65 3.92 4.29
C TRP A 141 10.43 3.03 3.99
N LEU A 142 10.61 1.94 3.22
CA LEU A 142 9.58 0.93 2.94
C LEU A 142 10.03 -0.50 3.36
N PRO A 143 10.25 -0.75 4.67
CA PRO A 143 10.72 -2.04 5.19
C PRO A 143 9.61 -3.10 5.25
N ILE A 144 9.11 -3.51 4.07
CA ILE A 144 8.01 -4.50 3.97
C ILE A 144 8.48 -5.94 3.79
N ILE A 145 9.79 -6.16 3.52
CA ILE A 145 10.38 -7.47 3.24
C ILE A 145 11.29 -7.88 4.40
N SER A 146 11.19 -9.12 4.85
CA SER A 146 12.10 -9.64 5.87
C SER A 146 13.50 -9.90 5.33
N LYS A 147 14.53 -9.15 5.76
CA LYS A 147 15.93 -9.32 5.29
C LYS A 147 16.44 -10.74 5.41
N ARG A 148 16.35 -11.30 6.61
CA ARG A 148 16.80 -12.67 6.91
C ARG A 148 15.85 -13.71 6.30
N GLY A 149 14.54 -13.48 6.33
CA GLY A 149 13.55 -14.36 5.71
C GLY A 149 13.81 -14.52 4.21
N PHE A 150 14.00 -13.42 3.49
CA PHE A 150 14.32 -13.41 2.07
C PHE A 150 15.66 -14.10 1.79
N SER A 151 16.71 -13.76 2.55
CA SER A 151 18.04 -14.36 2.40
C SER A 151 18.05 -15.88 2.60
N LEU A 152 17.36 -16.38 3.63
CA LEU A 152 17.30 -17.81 3.94
C LEU A 152 16.57 -18.63 2.87
N HIS A 153 15.55 -18.06 2.24
CA HIS A 153 14.73 -18.81 1.27
C HIS A 153 15.22 -18.69 -0.17
N LEU A 154 15.74 -17.53 -0.59
CA LEU A 154 16.15 -17.32 -1.99
C LEU A 154 17.62 -17.66 -2.24
N LEU A 155 18.50 -17.53 -1.25
CA LEU A 155 19.94 -17.80 -1.40
C LEU A 155 20.35 -19.21 -1.00
N ASN A 156 19.41 -20.06 -0.58
CA ASN A 156 19.69 -21.45 -0.23
C ASN A 156 19.81 -22.31 -1.52
N PRO A 157 21.01 -22.84 -1.86
CA PRO A 157 21.21 -23.60 -3.10
C PRO A 157 20.42 -24.92 -3.14
N LEU A 158 20.01 -25.42 -1.97
CA LEU A 158 19.23 -26.65 -1.81
C LEU A 158 17.72 -26.37 -1.85
N ALA A 159 17.30 -25.11 -1.77
CA ALA A 159 15.90 -24.72 -1.89
C ALA A 159 15.56 -24.51 -3.37
N ARG A 160 14.50 -25.17 -3.84
CA ARG A 160 13.93 -24.88 -5.17
C ARG A 160 13.51 -23.40 -5.21
N ARG A 161 13.96 -22.65 -6.23
CA ARG A 161 13.59 -21.23 -6.41
C ARG A 161 12.07 -21.13 -6.50
N ARG A 162 11.47 -20.46 -5.51
CA ARG A 162 10.02 -20.20 -5.51
C ARG A 162 9.70 -19.10 -6.51
N THR A 163 8.63 -19.29 -7.28
CA THR A 163 8.16 -18.35 -8.30
C THR A 163 7.91 -16.97 -7.72
N GLU A 164 7.19 -16.90 -6.59
CA GLU A 164 6.85 -15.66 -5.90
C GLU A 164 8.10 -14.89 -5.41
N LEU A 165 9.12 -15.60 -4.93
CA LEU A 165 10.37 -14.97 -4.49
C LEU A 165 11.21 -14.47 -5.66
N SER A 166 11.13 -15.15 -6.80
CA SER A 166 11.78 -14.70 -8.04
C SER A 166 11.08 -13.45 -8.59
N LEU A 167 9.75 -13.40 -8.51
CA LEU A 167 8.95 -12.21 -8.82
C LEU A 167 9.32 -11.06 -7.89
N LEU A 168 9.39 -11.31 -6.57
CA LEU A 168 9.78 -10.31 -5.59
C LEU A 168 11.20 -9.78 -5.85
N ALA A 169 12.16 -10.66 -6.13
CA ALA A 169 13.53 -10.27 -6.49
C ALA A 169 13.57 -9.41 -7.77
N LEU A 170 12.73 -9.72 -8.76
CA LEU A 170 12.63 -8.96 -9.99
C LEU A 170 12.07 -7.55 -9.73
N CYS A 171 11.05 -7.44 -8.88
CA CYS A 171 10.49 -6.15 -8.46
C CYS A 171 11.45 -5.35 -7.56
N MET A 172 12.25 -6.01 -6.71
CA MET A 172 13.34 -5.36 -5.98
C MET A 172 14.37 -4.77 -6.96
N LYS A 173 14.78 -5.54 -7.98
CA LYS A 173 15.66 -5.06 -9.04
C LYS A 173 15.04 -3.87 -9.77
N LEU A 174 13.77 -3.96 -10.13
CA LEU A 174 13.01 -2.89 -10.79
C LEU A 174 13.10 -1.59 -10.00
N CYS A 175 12.80 -1.64 -8.70
CA CYS A 175 12.86 -0.48 -7.82
C CYS A 175 14.28 0.01 -7.51
N CYS A 176 15.34 -0.71 -7.88
CA CYS A 176 16.74 -0.29 -7.69
C CYS A 176 17.38 0.23 -8.99
N THR A 177 16.77 -0.04 -10.14
CA THR A 177 17.34 0.31 -11.45
C THR A 177 16.94 1.74 -11.81
N PRO A 178 17.89 2.63 -12.13
CA PRO A 178 17.56 3.98 -12.60
C PRO A 178 16.84 3.92 -13.97
N PRO A 179 16.11 4.99 -14.33
CA PRO A 179 15.51 5.09 -15.66
C PRO A 179 16.60 5.03 -16.73
N ASP A 180 16.32 4.28 -17.79
CA ASP A 180 17.11 4.28 -19.01
C ASP A 180 16.50 5.29 -19.98
N ASP A 181 17.24 6.34 -20.31
CA ASP A 181 16.79 7.44 -21.16
C ASP A 181 16.42 6.98 -22.58
N ASP A 182 17.03 5.89 -23.07
CA ASP A 182 16.78 5.35 -24.40
C ASP A 182 15.61 4.36 -24.43
N ALA A 183 15.23 3.78 -23.29
CA ALA A 183 14.26 2.66 -23.23
C ALA A 183 12.77 3.08 -23.22
N GLY A 184 12.45 4.37 -23.34
CA GLY A 184 11.08 4.89 -23.24
C GLY A 184 10.46 4.71 -21.84
N VAL A 185 9.14 4.93 -21.70
CA VAL A 185 8.43 4.93 -20.39
C VAL A 185 8.42 3.55 -19.72
N ALA A 186 8.33 2.47 -20.51
CA ALA A 186 8.23 1.10 -20.04
C ALA A 186 9.51 0.31 -20.35
N THR A 187 10.46 0.35 -19.41
CA THR A 187 11.71 -0.42 -19.47
C THR A 187 11.42 -1.90 -19.67
N ARG A 188 12.36 -2.64 -20.27
CA ARG A 188 12.26 -4.10 -20.43
C ARG A 188 11.99 -4.79 -19.09
N LEU A 189 12.64 -4.32 -18.03
CA LEU A 189 12.49 -4.85 -16.68
C LEU A 189 11.07 -4.65 -16.12
N TYR A 190 10.47 -3.47 -16.35
CA TYR A 190 9.09 -3.19 -15.94
C TYR A 190 8.08 -4.09 -16.68
N ARG A 191 8.23 -4.25 -18.00
CA ARG A 191 7.37 -5.15 -18.79
C ARG A 191 7.46 -6.60 -18.33
N ALA A 192 8.68 -7.11 -18.12
CA ALA A 192 8.89 -8.45 -17.60
C ALA A 192 8.27 -8.64 -16.20
N ALA A 193 8.39 -7.63 -15.31
CA ALA A 193 7.77 -7.68 -13.99
C ALA A 193 6.24 -7.71 -14.04
N LYS A 194 5.61 -6.87 -14.86
CA LYS A 194 4.14 -6.86 -15.03
C LYS A 194 3.64 -8.17 -15.63
N GLN A 195 4.29 -8.65 -16.68
CA GLN A 195 3.92 -9.92 -17.32
C GLN A 195 4.06 -11.09 -16.34
N PHE A 196 5.19 -11.17 -15.63
CA PHE A 196 5.41 -12.26 -14.69
C PHE A 196 4.47 -12.19 -13.49
N HIS A 197 4.15 -11.00 -12.97
CA HIS A 197 3.12 -10.83 -11.95
C HIS A 197 1.76 -11.34 -12.44
N PHE A 198 1.36 -11.00 -13.67
CA PHE A 198 0.11 -11.47 -14.27
C PHE A 198 0.09 -13.00 -14.43
N GLU A 199 1.18 -13.62 -14.87
CA GLU A 199 1.30 -15.09 -14.96
C GLU A 199 1.15 -15.75 -13.58
N VAL A 200 1.75 -15.17 -12.54
CA VAL A 200 1.62 -15.65 -11.15
C VAL A 200 0.20 -15.48 -10.61
N GLU A 201 -0.47 -14.37 -10.93
CA GLU A 201 -1.85 -14.10 -10.53
C GLU A 201 -2.86 -15.00 -11.24
N THR A 202 -2.71 -15.22 -12.56
CA THR A 202 -3.59 -16.09 -13.36
C THR A 202 -3.46 -17.56 -12.99
N ALA A 203 -2.31 -17.96 -12.47
CA ALA A 203 -2.12 -19.24 -11.80
C ALA A 203 -2.80 -19.31 -10.42
N GLY A 204 -3.46 -18.26 -9.95
CA GLY A 204 -4.13 -18.24 -8.65
C GLY A 204 -3.16 -18.33 -7.46
N THR A 205 -1.93 -17.83 -7.63
CA THR A 205 -0.95 -17.78 -6.55
C THR A 205 -1.22 -16.55 -5.66
N LEU A 206 -1.75 -16.78 -4.47
CA LEU A 206 -2.07 -15.73 -3.50
C LEU A 206 -1.15 -15.84 -2.28
N SER A 207 -0.18 -14.93 -2.15
CA SER A 207 0.77 -14.94 -1.05
C SER A 207 1.23 -13.53 -0.64
N ILE A 208 1.88 -13.45 0.52
CA ILE A 208 2.48 -12.19 0.98
C ILE A 208 3.55 -11.67 0.02
N HIS A 209 4.31 -12.56 -0.64
CA HIS A 209 5.37 -12.17 -1.56
C HIS A 209 4.81 -11.64 -2.88
N THR A 210 3.68 -12.17 -3.36
CA THR A 210 3.01 -11.62 -4.54
C THR A 210 2.44 -10.23 -4.24
N LEU A 211 1.88 -10.02 -3.04
CA LEU A 211 1.47 -8.68 -2.58
C LEU A 211 2.66 -7.71 -2.47
N GLN A 212 3.76 -8.12 -1.81
CA GLN A 212 4.96 -7.29 -1.70
C GLN A 212 5.52 -6.92 -3.09
N ALA A 213 5.53 -7.87 -4.03
CA ALA A 213 5.94 -7.61 -5.40
C ALA A 213 5.01 -6.59 -6.09
N ASN A 214 3.70 -6.71 -5.90
CA ASN A 214 2.73 -5.78 -6.47
C ASN A 214 2.83 -4.37 -5.85
N ILE A 215 3.11 -4.26 -4.54
CA ILE A 215 3.40 -3.00 -3.86
C ILE A 215 4.63 -2.32 -4.49
N LEU A 216 5.70 -3.09 -4.77
CA LEU A 216 6.89 -2.56 -5.43
C LEU A 216 6.63 -2.14 -6.88
N ILE A 217 5.77 -2.86 -7.62
CA ILE A 217 5.33 -2.43 -8.95
C ILE A 217 4.56 -1.11 -8.86
N ALA A 218 3.61 -1.00 -7.93
CA ALA A 218 2.84 0.23 -7.72
C ALA A 218 3.76 1.41 -7.37
N LEU A 219 4.72 1.20 -6.47
CA LEU A 219 5.75 2.18 -6.13
C LEU A 219 6.52 2.65 -7.37
N TYR A 220 7.02 1.71 -8.18
CA TYR A 220 7.74 2.04 -9.41
C TYR A 220 6.87 2.85 -10.37
N GLU A 221 5.63 2.42 -10.60
CA GLU A 221 4.69 3.13 -11.48
C GLU A 221 4.42 4.55 -10.99
N MET A 222 4.20 4.76 -9.68
CA MET A 222 4.04 6.09 -9.09
C MET A 222 5.30 6.94 -9.24
N ALA A 223 6.47 6.39 -8.90
CA ALA A 223 7.75 7.10 -8.92
C ALA A 223 8.26 7.43 -10.33
N HIS A 224 7.73 6.76 -11.36
CA HIS A 224 7.97 7.07 -12.77
C HIS A 224 6.80 7.79 -13.46
N ALA A 225 5.77 8.19 -12.70
CA ALA A 225 4.56 8.86 -13.21
C ALA A 225 3.83 8.08 -14.31
N ILE A 226 3.75 6.75 -14.18
CA ILE A 226 3.08 5.84 -15.13
C ILE A 226 1.59 5.72 -14.76
N TYR A 227 0.79 6.67 -15.20
CA TYR A 227 -0.68 6.67 -15.03
C TYR A 227 -1.41 6.28 -16.33
N PRO A 228 -2.58 5.60 -16.26
CA PRO A 228 -3.36 5.26 -15.06
C PRO A 228 -2.90 3.99 -14.32
N ALA A 229 -1.86 3.30 -14.80
CA ALA A 229 -1.41 2.01 -14.24
C ALA A 229 -1.13 2.05 -12.73
N ALA A 230 -0.38 3.05 -12.26
CA ALA A 230 -0.07 3.24 -10.84
C ALA A 230 -1.33 3.22 -9.95
N TYR A 231 -2.38 3.96 -10.36
CA TYR A 231 -3.64 4.05 -9.61
C TYR A 231 -4.35 2.69 -9.53
N LEU A 232 -4.39 1.96 -10.66
CA LEU A 232 -5.03 0.65 -10.72
C LEU A 232 -4.25 -0.41 -9.94
N THR A 233 -2.92 -0.41 -10.03
CA THR A 233 -2.07 -1.35 -9.28
C THR A 233 -2.20 -1.13 -7.76
N VAL A 234 -2.33 0.11 -7.28
CA VAL A 234 -2.61 0.39 -5.85
C VAL A 234 -3.94 -0.22 -5.42
N GLY A 235 -5.00 -0.07 -6.21
CA GLY A 235 -6.29 -0.73 -5.95
C GLY A 235 -6.19 -2.26 -5.96
N ALA A 236 -5.38 -2.83 -6.86
CA ALA A 236 -5.10 -4.26 -6.88
C ALA A 236 -4.37 -4.73 -5.61
N CYS A 237 -3.38 -3.96 -5.11
CA CYS A 237 -2.72 -4.24 -3.84
C CYS A 237 -3.70 -4.23 -2.67
N ALA A 238 -4.65 -3.29 -2.64
CA ALA A 238 -5.70 -3.25 -1.63
C ALA A 238 -6.56 -4.52 -1.64
N ARG A 239 -7.04 -4.95 -2.81
CA ARG A 239 -7.83 -6.18 -2.96
C ARG A 239 -7.03 -7.44 -2.61
N GLN A 240 -5.79 -7.54 -3.04
CA GLN A 240 -4.91 -8.65 -2.70
C GLN A 240 -4.60 -8.70 -1.19
N GLY A 241 -4.38 -7.56 -0.55
CA GLY A 241 -4.17 -7.47 0.90
C GLY A 241 -5.37 -7.94 1.71
N LEU A 242 -6.58 -7.49 1.33
CA LEU A 242 -7.84 -7.95 1.93
C LEU A 242 -8.06 -9.45 1.71
N ALA A 243 -7.78 -9.94 0.49
CA ALA A 243 -7.85 -11.37 0.18
C ALA A 243 -6.85 -12.21 1.00
N LEU A 244 -5.75 -11.63 1.48
CA LEU A 244 -4.80 -12.30 2.38
C LEU A 244 -5.18 -12.16 3.86
N GLY A 245 -6.23 -11.41 4.19
CA GLY A 245 -6.59 -11.04 5.56
C GLY A 245 -5.54 -10.16 6.24
N ALA A 246 -4.78 -9.37 5.47
CA ALA A 246 -3.73 -8.49 5.99
C ALA A 246 -4.28 -7.31 6.80
N ASP A 247 -5.54 -6.94 6.55
CA ASP A 247 -6.31 -5.93 7.26
C ASP A 247 -6.63 -6.30 8.71
N LYS A 248 -6.69 -7.60 9.02
CA LYS A 248 -7.12 -8.10 10.34
C LYS A 248 -6.08 -7.95 11.45
N LEU A 249 -4.88 -7.43 11.13
CA LEU A 249 -3.79 -7.04 12.05
C LEU A 249 -3.72 -7.80 13.41
N PRO A 250 -3.63 -9.14 13.42
CA PRO A 250 -3.71 -9.90 14.68
C PRO A 250 -2.50 -9.63 15.59
N MET A 251 -2.72 -9.73 16.91
CA MET A 251 -1.67 -9.67 17.94
C MET A 251 -0.84 -10.94 18.01
N ASP A 252 -1.53 -12.07 18.00
CA ASP A 252 -0.95 -13.37 18.26
C ASP A 252 -1.14 -14.23 17.02
N GLY A 253 -0.14 -15.07 16.72
CA GLY A 253 -0.30 -16.17 15.76
C GLY A 253 -1.44 -17.14 16.11
N ALA A 254 -2.12 -16.96 17.25
CA ALA A 254 -3.41 -17.56 17.57
C ALA A 254 -4.53 -16.86 16.77
N GLY A 255 -4.59 -17.15 15.47
CA GLY A 255 -5.81 -16.93 14.71
C GLY A 255 -6.99 -17.67 15.34
N ASP A 256 -8.19 -17.15 15.11
CA ASP A 256 -9.50 -17.69 15.47
C ASP A 256 -9.55 -19.23 15.33
N GLY A 257 -9.21 -19.98 16.39
CA GLY A 257 -9.31 -21.44 16.60
C GLY A 257 -8.80 -22.44 15.52
N ASN A 258 -8.49 -21.99 14.30
CA ASN A 258 -8.62 -22.80 13.09
C ASN A 258 -7.61 -22.43 11.98
N SER A 259 -6.80 -21.38 12.16
CA SER A 259 -5.64 -21.10 11.31
C SER A 259 -4.36 -21.61 11.98
N ARG A 260 -3.45 -22.21 11.20
CA ARG A 260 -2.11 -22.59 11.68
C ARG A 260 -1.48 -21.41 12.42
N THR A 261 -0.76 -21.68 13.51
CA THR A 261 -0.08 -20.64 14.26
C THR A 261 0.96 -19.96 13.38
N SER A 262 0.64 -18.80 12.80
CA SER A 262 1.60 -18.00 12.04
C SER A 262 2.75 -17.63 12.95
N THR A 263 3.97 -17.69 12.43
CA THR A 263 5.12 -17.20 13.21
C THR A 263 4.98 -15.70 13.42
N TRP A 264 5.54 -15.19 14.52
CA TRP A 264 5.55 -13.75 14.79
C TRP A 264 6.09 -12.93 13.61
N GLN A 265 7.13 -13.44 12.96
CA GLN A 265 7.74 -12.81 11.78
C GLN A 265 6.78 -12.73 10.58
N GLU A 266 5.98 -13.77 10.33
CA GLU A 266 4.95 -13.74 9.29
C GLU A 266 3.82 -12.74 9.60
N VAL A 267 3.46 -12.59 10.88
CA VAL A 267 2.45 -11.61 11.32
C VAL A 267 2.97 -10.19 11.09
N GLU A 268 4.19 -9.90 11.51
CA GLU A 268 4.80 -8.59 11.35
C GLU A 268 5.08 -8.25 9.87
N GLU A 269 5.52 -9.22 9.05
CA GLU A 269 5.70 -9.02 7.60
C GLU A 269 4.38 -8.65 6.91
N ARG A 270 3.29 -9.37 7.26
CA ARG A 270 1.95 -9.09 6.76
C ARG A 270 1.45 -7.71 7.20
N ARG A 271 1.66 -7.34 8.46
CA ARG A 271 1.33 -6.03 9.02
C ARG A 271 2.05 -4.92 8.26
N ARG A 272 3.35 -5.08 8.00
CA ARG A 272 4.15 -4.08 7.29
C ARG A 272 3.70 -3.90 5.85
N ALA A 273 3.43 -5.00 5.15
CA ALA A 273 2.86 -4.94 3.80
C ALA A 273 1.49 -4.24 3.78
N TRP A 274 0.60 -4.54 4.73
CA TRP A 274 -0.69 -3.86 4.82
C TRP A 274 -0.55 -2.36 5.03
N TRP A 275 0.31 -1.93 5.97
CA TRP A 275 0.57 -0.51 6.18
C TRP A 275 1.13 0.18 4.93
N ALA A 276 1.95 -0.50 4.14
CA ALA A 276 2.41 0.03 2.85
C ALA A 276 1.28 0.18 1.83
N VAL A 277 0.34 -0.76 1.77
CA VAL A 277 -0.88 -0.63 0.93
C VAL A 277 -1.66 0.62 1.33
N LEU A 278 -1.90 0.81 2.63
CA LEU A 278 -2.57 2.01 3.14
C LEU A 278 -1.80 3.28 2.74
N MET A 279 -0.47 3.31 2.93
CA MET A 279 0.36 4.47 2.56
C MET A 279 0.18 4.84 1.08
N LEU A 280 0.26 3.86 0.17
CA LEU A 280 0.16 4.12 -1.26
C LEU A 280 -1.26 4.52 -1.70
N ASP A 281 -2.31 3.93 -1.10
CA ASP A 281 -3.71 4.30 -1.37
C ASP A 281 -3.97 5.77 -1.03
N ARG A 282 -3.53 6.23 0.16
CA ARG A 282 -3.75 7.62 0.61
C ARG A 282 -2.85 8.60 -0.12
N PHE A 283 -1.62 8.19 -0.44
CA PHE A 283 -0.72 8.98 -1.28
C PHE A 283 -1.29 9.19 -2.68
N SER A 284 -1.94 8.18 -3.26
CA SER A 284 -2.57 8.29 -4.60
C SER A 284 -3.70 9.33 -4.64
N SER A 285 -4.39 9.53 -3.51
CA SER A 285 -5.47 10.52 -3.38
C SER A 285 -4.98 11.95 -3.09
N LEU A 286 -3.70 12.17 -2.77
CA LEU A 286 -3.18 13.54 -2.54
C LEU A 286 -3.33 14.45 -3.76
N SER A 287 -3.21 13.89 -4.97
CA SER A 287 -3.34 14.65 -6.21
C SER A 287 -4.79 14.91 -6.62
N ASN A 288 -5.75 14.19 -6.04
CA ASN A 288 -7.17 14.34 -6.30
C ASN A 288 -7.97 13.79 -5.12
N SER A 289 -8.24 14.66 -4.14
CA SER A 289 -8.91 14.32 -2.88
C SER A 289 -10.38 13.91 -3.06
N ALA A 290 -10.99 14.21 -4.21
CA ALA A 290 -12.35 13.79 -4.52
C ALA A 290 -12.46 12.28 -4.86
N ARG A 291 -11.33 11.60 -5.12
CA ARG A 291 -11.34 10.16 -5.41
C ARG A 291 -11.48 9.35 -4.13
N PRO A 292 -12.41 8.36 -4.09
CA PRO A 292 -12.55 7.49 -2.93
C PRO A 292 -11.31 6.63 -2.73
N LEU A 293 -11.03 6.32 -1.46
CA LEU A 293 -9.97 5.39 -1.06
C LEU A 293 -10.37 3.94 -1.39
N SER A 294 -9.38 3.11 -1.73
CA SER A 294 -9.57 1.67 -1.97
C SER A 294 -9.69 0.89 -0.67
N THR A 295 -9.21 1.46 0.43
CA THR A 295 -9.12 0.84 1.75
C THR A 295 -9.84 1.65 2.83
N GLU A 296 -10.46 0.95 3.77
CA GLU A 296 -10.99 1.58 4.98
C GLU A 296 -9.88 2.07 5.91
N ASP A 297 -10.22 3.00 6.79
CA ASP A 297 -9.27 3.49 7.77
C ASP A 297 -9.01 2.46 8.87
N PRO A 298 -7.74 2.30 9.29
CA PRO A 298 -7.41 1.37 10.35
C PRO A 298 -8.11 1.79 11.64
N PRO A 299 -8.64 0.82 12.43
CA PRO A 299 -9.29 1.11 13.68
C PRO A 299 -8.30 1.69 14.70
N PHE A 300 -8.81 2.40 15.71
CA PHE A 300 -7.97 3.12 16.68
C PHE A 300 -7.10 2.19 17.56
N ASP A 301 -7.47 0.92 17.67
CA ASP A 301 -6.73 -0.12 18.38
C ASP A 301 -5.81 -0.96 17.47
N ALA A 302 -5.71 -0.59 16.18
CA ALA A 302 -4.81 -1.24 15.23
C ALA A 302 -3.36 -1.22 15.73
N PHE A 303 -2.62 -2.29 15.42
CA PHE A 303 -1.21 -2.39 15.75
C PHE A 303 -0.33 -1.73 14.72
N LEU A 304 0.60 -0.93 15.21
CA LEU A 304 1.67 -0.35 14.43
C LEU A 304 2.77 -1.40 14.18
N PRO A 305 3.52 -1.29 13.08
CA PRO A 305 4.76 -2.05 12.90
C PRO A 305 5.70 -1.85 14.09
N VAL A 306 6.46 -2.89 14.44
CA VAL A 306 7.51 -2.76 15.46
C VAL A 306 8.67 -1.90 14.97
N ASP A 307 9.62 -1.59 15.84
CA ASP A 307 10.80 -0.83 15.44
C ASP A 307 11.59 -1.50 14.30
N ASP A 308 12.04 -0.71 13.32
CA ASP A 308 12.69 -1.21 12.12
C ASP A 308 14.01 -1.94 12.40
N SER A 309 14.73 -1.56 13.47
CA SER A 309 15.98 -2.23 13.85
C SER A 309 15.73 -3.63 14.39
N VAL A 310 14.75 -3.81 15.28
CA VAL A 310 14.42 -5.13 15.84
C VAL A 310 13.74 -6.04 14.81
N TRP A 311 13.05 -5.46 13.84
CA TRP A 311 12.56 -6.16 12.65
C TRP A 311 13.72 -6.70 11.81
N ASP A 312 14.67 -5.84 11.44
CA ASP A 312 15.81 -6.20 10.62
C ASP A 312 16.71 -7.26 11.30
N ASP A 313 16.92 -7.13 12.61
CA ASP A 313 17.76 -8.03 13.42
C ASP A 313 17.05 -9.34 13.81
N TRP A 314 15.76 -9.51 13.46
CA TRP A 314 14.94 -10.66 13.84
C TRP A 314 14.79 -10.85 15.36
N SER A 315 14.97 -9.78 16.13
CA SER A 315 14.88 -9.78 17.59
C SER A 315 13.49 -9.37 18.11
N SER A 316 12.62 -8.88 17.23
CA SER A 316 11.24 -8.51 17.57
C SER A 316 10.44 -9.67 18.18
N ALA A 317 9.57 -9.34 19.13
CA ALA A 317 8.62 -10.23 19.78
C ALA A 317 7.21 -9.60 19.83
N PRO A 318 6.14 -10.40 20.07
CA PRO A 318 4.77 -9.87 20.15
C PRO A 318 4.59 -8.70 21.12
N GLY A 319 5.31 -8.73 22.25
CA GLY A 319 5.29 -7.67 23.28
C GLY A 319 5.89 -6.33 22.83
N ASP A 320 6.61 -6.29 21.72
CA ASP A 320 7.16 -5.05 21.15
C ASP A 320 6.11 -4.29 20.31
N SER A 321 4.95 -4.91 20.02
CA SER A 321 3.87 -4.26 19.26
C SER A 321 3.25 -3.12 20.05
N ILE A 322 3.10 -1.98 19.40
CA ILE A 322 2.46 -0.81 19.99
C ILE A 322 1.13 -0.55 19.26
N ARG A 323 0.08 -0.23 20.01
CA ARG A 323 -1.21 0.18 19.44
C ARG A 323 -1.14 1.61 18.93
N PHE A 324 -1.93 1.90 17.91
CA PHE A 324 -2.13 3.24 17.40
C PHE A 324 -2.53 4.26 18.49
N SER A 325 -3.35 3.82 19.46
CA SER A 325 -3.76 4.62 20.61
C SER A 325 -2.65 4.99 21.59
N ALA A 326 -1.50 4.33 21.54
CA ALA A 326 -0.38 4.67 22.40
C ALA A 326 0.23 5.99 21.91
N GLY A 327 0.37 6.96 22.82
CA GLY A 327 0.94 8.27 22.49
C GLY A 327 2.35 8.20 21.89
N PHE A 328 2.85 9.34 21.42
CA PHE A 328 4.15 9.43 20.74
C PHE A 328 5.30 8.88 21.62
N ASN A 329 5.87 7.75 21.19
CA ASN A 329 7.01 7.11 21.86
C ASN A 329 8.24 7.16 20.94
N LEU A 330 9.40 7.55 21.48
CA LEU A 330 10.65 7.60 20.74
C LEU A 330 11.06 6.23 20.16
N LYS A 331 10.64 5.13 20.80
CA LYS A 331 10.96 3.74 20.41
C LYS A 331 10.14 3.18 19.24
N MET A 332 9.22 3.95 18.65
CA MET A 332 8.22 3.42 17.72
C MET A 332 8.79 3.06 16.32
N GLY A 333 9.99 3.48 15.96
CA GLY A 333 10.57 3.25 14.62
C GLY A 333 10.03 4.22 13.56
N SER A 334 10.71 4.31 12.41
CA SER A 334 10.36 5.28 11.36
C SER A 334 9.13 4.82 10.60
N PHE A 335 9.03 3.53 10.29
CA PHE A 335 7.90 2.99 9.53
C PHE A 335 6.58 3.05 10.31
N ALA A 336 6.61 2.87 11.64
CA ALA A 336 5.42 3.06 12.47
C ALA A 336 4.99 4.53 12.55
N ARG A 337 5.93 5.48 12.58
CA ARG A 337 5.58 6.90 12.46
C ARG A 337 5.00 7.24 11.09
N LEU A 338 5.48 6.58 10.03
CA LEU A 338 4.88 6.71 8.71
C LEU A 338 3.44 6.17 8.70
N ALA A 339 3.18 5.06 9.41
CA ALA A 339 1.83 4.55 9.63
C ALA A 339 0.95 5.55 10.39
N GLN A 340 1.49 6.23 11.41
CA GLN A 340 0.79 7.32 12.10
C GLN A 340 0.50 8.50 11.16
N ALA A 341 1.47 8.95 10.37
CA ALA A 341 1.30 10.00 9.38
C ALA A 341 0.22 9.64 8.34
N THR A 342 0.19 8.36 7.93
CA THR A 342 -0.82 7.82 6.99
C THR A 342 -2.23 7.91 7.57
N HIS A 343 -2.41 7.60 8.86
CA HIS A 343 -3.70 7.75 9.52
C HIS A 343 -4.13 9.22 9.63
N LEU A 344 -3.21 10.13 9.98
CA LEU A 344 -3.53 11.57 10.03
C LEU A 344 -3.85 12.12 8.63
N LEU A 345 -3.20 11.62 7.58
CA LEU A 345 -3.55 11.92 6.20
C LEU A 345 -4.96 11.42 5.86
N SER A 346 -5.36 10.23 6.29
CA SER A 346 -6.74 9.77 6.15
C SER A 346 -7.75 10.73 6.81
N GLN A 347 -7.44 11.24 8.01
CA GLN A 347 -8.29 12.25 8.66
C GLN A 347 -8.41 13.52 7.83
N ALA A 348 -7.31 13.99 7.23
CA ALA A 348 -7.31 15.17 6.36
C ALA A 348 -8.12 14.93 5.08
N LEU A 349 -8.00 13.76 4.45
CA LEU A 349 -8.79 13.41 3.27
C LEU A 349 -10.29 13.33 3.61
N ARG A 350 -10.65 12.73 4.76
CA ARG A 350 -12.04 12.66 5.20
C ARG A 350 -12.65 14.03 5.50
N SER A 351 -11.90 14.94 6.15
CA SER A 351 -12.41 16.29 6.43
C SER A 351 -12.71 17.05 5.13
N ILE A 352 -11.90 16.84 4.09
CA ILE A 352 -12.12 17.39 2.75
C ILE A 352 -13.36 16.75 2.10
N SER A 353 -13.48 15.42 2.10
CA SER A 353 -14.63 14.74 1.50
C SER A 353 -15.96 15.08 2.17
N LEU A 354 -16.00 15.21 3.50
CA LEU A 354 -17.20 15.62 4.24
C LEU A 354 -17.61 17.06 3.88
N SER A 355 -16.65 17.96 3.79
CA SER A 355 -16.89 19.36 3.42
C SER A 355 -17.48 19.53 2.01
N ALA A 356 -17.18 18.61 1.08
CA ALA A 356 -17.77 18.60 -0.26
C ALA A 356 -19.23 18.11 -0.29
N SER A 357 -19.73 17.50 0.79
CA SER A 357 -21.03 16.83 0.84
C SER A 357 -22.15 17.62 1.56
N GLU A 358 -21.91 18.90 1.88
CA GLU A 358 -22.84 19.89 2.49
C GLU A 358 -23.51 19.51 3.83
N ARG A 359 -23.33 18.28 4.36
CA ARG A 359 -24.08 17.78 5.54
C ARG A 359 -23.35 17.82 6.88
N ASP A 360 -22.03 17.96 6.90
CA ASP A 360 -21.24 18.16 8.13
C ASP A 360 -19.98 18.94 7.76
N VAL A 361 -20.00 20.27 7.87
CA VAL A 361 -18.77 21.06 7.81
C VAL A 361 -17.96 20.69 9.06
N PRO A 362 -16.74 20.13 8.93
CA PRO A 362 -15.91 19.82 10.09
C PRO A 362 -15.75 21.08 10.94
N GLN A 363 -15.92 20.97 12.26
CA GLN A 363 -15.78 22.14 13.13
C GLN A 363 -14.39 22.75 12.92
N PRO A 364 -14.26 24.09 12.78
CA PRO A 364 -12.97 24.74 12.51
C PRO A 364 -11.88 24.36 13.54
N ASP A 365 -12.30 24.01 14.76
CA ASP A 365 -11.42 23.52 15.83
C ASP A 365 -10.81 22.14 15.56
N GLU A 366 -11.54 21.23 14.90
CA GLU A 366 -11.04 19.89 14.55
C GLU A 366 -9.93 19.96 13.49
N THR A 367 -10.12 20.79 12.46
CA THR A 367 -9.09 20.99 11.43
C THR A 367 -7.85 21.67 12.03
N ALA A 368 -8.03 22.62 12.94
CA ALA A 368 -6.90 23.22 13.66
C ALA A 368 -6.16 22.20 14.54
N GLN A 369 -6.89 21.34 15.26
CA GLN A 369 -6.28 20.27 16.06
C GLN A 369 -5.51 19.28 15.18
N LEU A 370 -6.07 18.86 14.04
CA LEU A 370 -5.41 17.95 13.11
C LEU A 370 -4.09 18.53 12.58
N ARG A 371 -4.07 19.80 12.16
CA ARG A 371 -2.85 20.48 11.67
C ARG A 371 -1.76 20.54 12.75
N ARG A 372 -2.13 20.86 14.00
CA ARG A 372 -1.19 20.87 15.13
C ARG A 372 -0.65 19.47 15.44
N THR A 373 -1.51 18.45 15.40
CA THR A 373 -1.11 17.04 15.60
C THR A 373 -0.15 16.58 14.50
N LEU A 374 -0.42 16.91 13.24
CA LEU A 374 0.47 16.64 12.11
C LEU A 374 1.85 17.29 12.32
N LEU A 375 1.89 18.57 12.70
CA LEU A 375 3.16 19.28 12.94
C LEU A 375 3.91 18.75 14.18
N ALA A 376 3.19 18.31 15.21
CA ALA A 376 3.78 17.63 16.36
C ALA A 376 4.44 16.30 15.95
N LEU A 377 3.77 15.51 15.11
CA LEU A 377 4.34 14.27 14.56
C LEU A 377 5.61 14.55 13.73
N VAL A 378 5.60 15.57 12.89
CA VAL A 378 6.79 16.03 12.13
C VAL A 378 7.96 16.31 13.08
N SER A 379 7.72 17.04 14.17
CA SER A 379 8.76 17.39 15.15
C SER A 379 9.37 16.15 15.82
N VAL A 380 8.54 15.16 16.16
CA VAL A 380 9.00 13.90 16.77
C VAL A 380 9.72 13.01 15.76
N ALA A 381 9.22 12.93 14.52
CA ALA A 381 9.81 12.13 13.45
C ALA A 381 11.19 12.67 13.04
N ASP A 382 11.36 13.99 12.94
CA ASP A 382 12.64 14.59 12.56
C ASP A 382 13.70 14.46 13.68
N ARG A 383 13.27 14.54 14.94
CA ARG A 383 14.16 14.26 16.08
C ARG A 383 14.68 12.84 16.01
N GLU A 384 13.81 11.88 15.73
CA GLU A 384 14.22 10.49 15.54
C GLU A 384 15.14 10.33 14.33
N ALA A 385 14.78 10.89 13.18
CA ALA A 385 15.58 10.82 11.97
C ALA A 385 17.01 11.34 12.20
N THR A 386 17.15 12.44 12.93
CA THR A 386 18.45 12.99 13.33
C THR A 386 19.24 12.00 14.20
N VAL A 387 18.61 11.46 15.25
CA VAL A 387 19.25 10.50 16.18
C VAL A 387 19.68 9.22 15.44
N ARG A 388 18.87 8.75 14.50
CA ARG A 388 19.10 7.52 13.73
C ARG A 388 19.89 7.74 12.44
N LYS A 389 20.31 8.97 12.16
CA LYS A 389 21.01 9.36 10.91
C LYS A 389 20.24 8.91 9.66
N LEU A 390 18.92 9.08 9.69
CA LEU A 390 18.07 8.94 8.51
C LEU A 390 18.13 10.24 7.73
N GLU A 391 18.68 10.18 6.51
CA GLU A 391 18.91 11.36 5.68
C GLU A 391 17.60 12.06 5.27
N TYR A 392 16.54 11.29 5.03
CA TYR A 392 15.22 11.81 4.64
C TYR A 392 14.10 11.19 5.47
N CYS A 393 13.20 12.03 5.97
CA CYS A 393 12.15 11.64 6.89
C CYS A 393 10.81 11.46 6.16
N ALA A 394 10.50 10.23 5.74
CA ALA A 394 9.23 9.88 5.09
C ALA A 394 7.98 10.29 5.91
N PRO A 395 7.91 10.04 7.24
CA PRO A 395 6.76 10.45 8.04
C PRO A 395 6.52 11.97 8.01
N SER A 396 7.60 12.76 8.07
CA SER A 396 7.50 14.22 8.00
C SER A 396 7.02 14.68 6.63
N ALA A 397 7.57 14.14 5.54
CA ALA A 397 7.13 14.48 4.20
C ALA A 397 5.63 14.22 3.98
N LEU A 398 5.13 13.06 4.42
CA LEU A 398 3.71 12.72 4.30
C LEU A 398 2.83 13.62 5.18
N SER A 399 3.26 13.90 6.42
CA SER A 399 2.52 14.78 7.34
C SER A 399 2.46 16.23 6.84
N LEU A 400 3.56 16.74 6.29
CA LEU A 400 3.61 18.06 5.66
C LEU A 400 2.72 18.10 4.40
N SER A 401 2.67 17.02 3.62
CA SER A 401 1.75 16.92 2.48
C SER A 401 0.30 17.05 2.92
N ALA A 402 -0.08 16.42 4.03
CA ALA A 402 -1.42 16.54 4.60
C ALA A 402 -1.74 17.97 5.09
N ILE A 403 -0.77 18.67 5.70
CA ILE A 403 -0.94 20.09 6.10
C ILE A 403 -1.19 20.96 4.86
N LEU A 404 -0.38 20.79 3.81
CA LEU A 404 -0.51 21.58 2.59
C LEU A 404 -1.79 21.25 1.81
N LEU A 405 -2.23 19.98 1.83
CA LEU A 405 -3.51 19.59 1.26
C LEU A 405 -4.69 20.32 1.92
N LEU A 406 -4.69 20.44 3.26
CA LEU A 406 -5.73 21.17 3.99
C LEU A 406 -5.72 22.67 3.66
N GLU A 407 -4.53 23.26 3.48
CA GLU A 407 -4.39 24.66 3.08
C GLU A 407 -4.94 24.91 1.66
N GLU A 408 -4.62 24.04 0.71
CA GLU A 408 -5.13 24.12 -0.65
C GLU A 408 -6.66 23.97 -0.69
N ASN A 409 -7.21 23.02 0.06
CA ASN A 409 -8.67 22.84 0.11
C ASN A 409 -9.39 24.06 0.70
N ARG A 410 -8.83 24.71 1.72
CA ARG A 410 -9.40 25.97 2.26
C ARG A 410 -9.48 27.04 1.17
N ALA A 411 -8.40 27.23 0.41
CA ALA A 411 -8.38 28.21 -0.67
C ALA A 411 -9.45 27.94 -1.74
N HIS A 412 -9.73 26.66 -2.05
CA HIS A 412 -10.82 26.28 -2.97
C HIS A 412 -12.23 26.52 -2.38
N GLN A 413 -12.43 26.31 -1.08
CA GLN A 413 -13.72 26.58 -0.42
C GLN A 413 -14.04 28.07 -0.32
N ASP A 414 -13.04 28.89 -0.01
CA ASP A 414 -13.18 30.34 0.08
C ASP A 414 -13.51 30.96 -1.29
N ASN A 415 -13.15 30.30 -2.40
CA ASN A 415 -13.51 30.72 -3.74
C ASN A 415 -13.84 29.54 -4.68
N PRO A 416 -15.12 29.08 -4.71
CA PRO A 416 -15.54 27.95 -5.54
C PRO A 416 -15.63 28.28 -7.03
N ARG A 417 -15.54 29.56 -7.42
CA ARG A 417 -15.32 29.94 -8.81
C ARG A 417 -13.84 29.77 -9.07
N ASP A 418 -13.50 28.65 -9.70
CA ASP A 418 -12.17 28.21 -10.15
C ASP A 418 -11.57 29.16 -11.23
N ASP A 419 -11.84 30.46 -11.10
CA ASP A 419 -11.14 31.50 -11.82
C ASP A 419 -9.71 31.50 -11.26
N PHE A 420 -8.75 31.09 -12.10
CA PHE A 420 -7.32 31.39 -11.96
C PHE A 420 -7.01 32.89 -11.68
N LYS A 421 -8.04 33.76 -11.67
CA LYS A 421 -8.01 35.22 -11.49
C LYS A 421 -8.01 35.68 -10.03
N SER A 422 -8.27 34.84 -9.02
CA SER A 422 -8.49 35.35 -7.66
C SER A 422 -7.20 35.43 -6.82
N SER A 423 -6.73 36.66 -6.63
CA SER A 423 -5.58 37.09 -5.83
C SER A 423 -5.80 36.95 -4.31
N TRP A 424 -5.63 35.75 -3.71
CA TRP A 424 -5.92 35.59 -2.26
C TRP A 424 -4.88 34.86 -1.41
N LEU A 425 -3.89 34.18 -1.99
CA LEU A 425 -2.81 33.58 -1.20
C LEU A 425 -1.70 34.62 -1.00
N SER A 426 -1.81 35.44 0.04
CA SER A 426 -0.63 36.11 0.58
C SER A 426 0.13 35.12 1.47
N PHE A 427 1.46 35.24 1.52
CA PHE A 427 2.26 34.43 2.45
C PHE A 427 1.81 34.63 3.92
N GLU A 428 1.32 35.82 4.24
CA GLU A 428 0.86 36.17 5.59
C GLU A 428 -0.49 35.55 5.97
N SER A 429 -1.35 35.25 5.00
CA SER A 429 -2.65 34.60 5.24
C SER A 429 -2.56 33.08 5.42
N LEU A 430 -1.41 32.47 5.15
CA LEU A 430 -1.20 31.04 5.36
C LEU A 430 -1.30 30.68 6.84
N TRP A 431 -1.80 29.48 7.14
CA TRP A 431 -1.75 28.99 8.52
C TRP A 431 -0.29 28.88 9.02
N PRO A 432 -0.04 29.07 10.33
CA PRO A 432 1.30 28.96 10.91
C PRO A 432 1.98 27.62 10.60
N GLU A 433 1.22 26.53 10.61
CA GLU A 433 1.69 25.19 10.29
C GLU A 433 2.09 25.06 8.81
N SER A 434 1.34 25.64 7.89
CA SER A 434 1.63 25.67 6.46
C SER A 434 2.88 26.51 6.17
N ARG A 435 3.00 27.69 6.80
CA ARG A 435 4.20 28.54 6.70
C ARG A 435 5.44 27.81 7.22
N THR A 436 5.29 27.10 8.32
CA THR A 436 6.34 26.23 8.88
C THR A 436 6.73 25.14 7.88
N ALA A 437 5.75 24.51 7.22
CA ALA A 437 6.00 23.51 6.19
C ALA A 437 6.81 24.08 5.00
N LEU A 438 6.39 25.22 4.45
CA LEU A 438 7.08 25.91 3.35
C LEU A 438 8.54 26.19 3.72
N ASN A 439 8.78 26.89 4.84
CA ASN A 439 10.14 27.26 5.26
C ASN A 439 11.04 26.03 5.48
N ARG A 440 10.50 24.96 6.10
CA ARG A 440 11.26 23.74 6.37
C ARG A 440 11.62 22.98 5.10
N LEU A 441 10.70 22.87 4.15
CA LEU A 441 10.92 22.16 2.90
C LEU A 441 11.84 22.94 1.95
N SER A 442 11.73 24.27 1.91
CA SER A 442 12.71 25.12 1.21
C SER A 442 14.12 24.91 1.77
N ALA A 443 14.29 24.91 3.10
CA ALA A 443 15.58 24.63 3.73
C ALA A 443 16.08 23.19 3.46
N ALA A 444 15.17 22.21 3.44
CA ALA A 444 15.52 20.83 3.11
C ALA A 444 15.99 20.67 1.65
N ALA A 445 15.38 21.40 0.69
CA ALA A 445 15.82 21.41 -0.70
C ALA A 445 17.22 22.02 -0.88
N VAL A 446 17.54 23.09 -0.15
CA VAL A 446 18.89 23.67 -0.10
C VAL A 446 19.89 22.65 0.45
N SER A 447 19.57 22.03 1.59
CA SER A 447 20.41 21.01 2.23
C SER A 447 20.66 19.81 1.32
N TYR A 448 19.61 19.34 0.62
CA TYR A 448 19.74 18.26 -0.37
C TYR A 448 20.69 18.65 -1.50
N SER A 449 20.50 19.84 -2.08
CA SER A 449 21.31 20.31 -3.19
C SER A 449 22.79 20.42 -2.82
N ALA A 450 23.09 20.78 -1.56
CA ALA A 450 24.46 20.84 -1.05
C ALA A 450 25.09 19.47 -0.76
N THR A 451 24.29 18.47 -0.36
CA THR A 451 24.78 17.15 0.07
C THR A 451 24.79 16.10 -1.04
N CYS A 452 23.86 16.19 -2.00
CA CYS A 452 23.69 15.24 -3.09
C CYS A 452 24.98 14.96 -3.89
N PRO A 453 25.81 15.96 -4.26
CA PRO A 453 27.06 15.69 -4.99
C PRO A 453 28.07 14.81 -4.24
N ALA A 454 27.99 14.75 -2.92
CA ALA A 454 28.91 14.01 -2.06
C ALA A 454 28.43 12.58 -1.72
N VAL A 455 27.16 12.26 -1.97
CA VAL A 455 26.53 10.98 -1.58
C VAL A 455 25.93 10.31 -2.82
N PRO A 456 26.64 9.34 -3.44
CA PRO A 456 26.20 8.70 -4.68
C PRO A 456 24.81 8.03 -4.58
N ASP A 457 24.45 7.50 -3.41
CA ASP A 457 23.16 6.83 -3.18
C ASP A 457 22.02 7.80 -2.82
N ALA A 458 22.28 9.11 -2.64
CA ALA A 458 21.28 10.06 -2.13
C ALA A 458 19.97 10.08 -2.93
N PRO A 459 19.97 10.06 -4.28
CA PRO A 459 18.72 9.97 -5.05
C PRO A 459 17.94 8.67 -4.82
N HIS A 460 18.63 7.57 -4.47
CA HIS A 460 18.03 6.24 -4.33
C HIS A 460 17.29 6.04 -3.00
N ILE A 461 17.58 6.86 -1.99
CA ILE A 461 16.96 6.77 -0.66
C ILE A 461 15.83 7.78 -0.44
N VAL A 462 15.57 8.68 -1.40
CA VAL A 462 14.51 9.70 -1.30
C VAL A 462 13.11 9.04 -1.44
N PRO A 463 12.24 9.15 -0.42
CA PRO A 463 10.87 8.65 -0.51
C PRO A 463 10.04 9.46 -1.50
N ILE A 464 9.11 8.82 -2.21
CA ILE A 464 8.21 9.49 -3.18
C ILE A 464 7.38 10.62 -2.54
N PHE A 465 7.09 10.51 -1.24
CA PHE A 465 6.38 11.52 -0.47
C PHE A 465 7.14 12.86 -0.43
N LEU A 466 8.47 12.82 -0.35
CA LEU A 466 9.29 14.03 -0.34
C LEU A 466 9.27 14.70 -1.71
N ILE A 467 9.26 13.93 -2.80
CA ILE A 467 9.16 14.44 -4.17
C ILE A 467 7.84 15.18 -4.35
N HIS A 468 6.73 14.59 -3.90
CA HIS A 468 5.40 15.20 -4.00
C HIS A 468 5.26 16.47 -3.15
N VAL A 469 5.69 16.46 -1.89
CA VAL A 469 5.54 17.66 -1.04
C VAL A 469 6.38 18.84 -1.55
N MET A 470 7.54 18.57 -2.18
CA MET A 470 8.34 19.60 -2.85
C MET A 470 7.58 20.22 -4.03
N TYR A 471 6.88 19.41 -4.82
CA TYR A 471 5.97 19.89 -5.85
C TYR A 471 4.85 20.78 -5.26
N GLN A 472 4.20 20.33 -4.17
CA GLN A 472 3.14 21.12 -3.51
C GLN A 472 3.66 22.49 -3.05
N VAL A 473 4.83 22.53 -2.39
CA VAL A 473 5.46 23.80 -1.95
C VAL A 473 5.73 24.71 -3.14
N CYS A 474 6.36 24.21 -4.21
CA CYS A 474 6.65 25.03 -5.38
C CYS A 474 5.37 25.57 -6.04
N SER A 475 4.34 24.73 -6.14
CA SER A 475 3.02 25.12 -6.67
C SER A 475 2.39 26.24 -5.83
N ILE A 476 2.43 26.13 -4.50
CA ILE A 476 1.89 27.16 -3.59
C ILE A 476 2.69 28.46 -3.70
N LEU A 477 4.03 28.39 -3.72
CA LEU A 477 4.89 29.56 -3.90
C LEU A 477 4.63 30.29 -5.23
N LEU A 478 4.43 29.54 -6.32
CA LEU A 478 4.04 30.11 -7.61
C LEU A 478 2.70 30.86 -7.51
N ARG A 479 1.68 30.27 -6.87
CA ARG A 479 0.37 30.94 -6.67
C ARG A 479 0.49 32.20 -5.82
N ILE A 480 1.28 32.17 -4.74
CA ILE A 480 1.51 33.34 -3.88
C ILE A 480 2.20 34.47 -4.65
N SER A 481 3.13 34.12 -5.55
CA SER A 481 3.89 35.11 -6.31
C SER A 481 3.12 35.83 -7.41
N GLN A 482 1.98 35.29 -7.86
CA GLN A 482 1.13 35.84 -8.94
C GLN A 482 1.92 36.27 -10.20
N GLY A 483 3.01 35.55 -10.52
CA GLY A 483 3.85 35.83 -11.69
C GLY A 483 4.92 36.92 -11.48
N SER A 484 5.00 37.53 -10.29
CA SER A 484 6.05 38.48 -9.92
C SER A 484 6.66 38.13 -8.54
N PRO A 485 7.41 37.01 -8.44
CA PRO A 485 8.03 36.62 -7.17
C PRO A 485 9.10 37.63 -6.73
N ASP A 486 9.10 37.93 -5.43
CA ASP A 486 10.21 38.61 -4.77
C ASP A 486 11.49 37.77 -4.83
N GLY A 487 12.62 38.35 -4.42
CA GLY A 487 13.92 37.67 -4.50
C GLY A 487 13.95 36.35 -3.72
N ASN A 488 13.39 36.33 -2.51
CA ASN A 488 13.42 35.15 -1.64
C ASN A 488 12.54 34.01 -2.19
N ILE A 489 11.31 34.30 -2.58
CA ILE A 489 10.38 33.33 -3.16
C ILE A 489 10.94 32.79 -4.48
N ARG A 490 11.56 33.64 -5.30
CA ARG A 490 12.23 33.23 -6.54
C ARG A 490 13.35 32.24 -6.27
N ASP A 491 14.19 32.50 -5.28
CA ASP A 491 15.30 31.61 -4.89
C ASP A 491 14.79 30.27 -4.35
N GLN A 492 13.71 30.27 -3.57
CA GLN A 492 13.06 29.05 -3.09
C GLN A 492 12.47 28.22 -4.23
N ILE A 493 11.73 28.84 -5.15
CA ILE A 493 11.19 28.17 -6.35
C ILE A 493 12.32 27.55 -7.18
N SER A 494 13.37 28.33 -7.45
CA SER A 494 14.54 27.86 -8.21
C SER A 494 15.20 26.65 -7.56
N THR A 495 15.40 26.71 -6.24
CA THR A 495 16.04 25.63 -5.47
C THR A 495 15.19 24.35 -5.48
N ILE A 496 13.87 24.47 -5.33
CA ILE A 496 12.97 23.32 -5.35
C ILE A 496 12.87 22.71 -6.76
N LYS A 497 12.81 23.54 -7.81
CA LYS A 497 12.88 23.05 -9.19
C LYS A 497 14.20 22.32 -9.46
N HIS A 498 15.32 22.84 -8.96
CA HIS A 498 16.61 22.16 -9.06
C HIS A 498 16.60 20.79 -8.36
N PHE A 499 16.06 20.71 -7.14
CA PHE A 499 15.86 19.44 -6.43
C PHE A 499 15.05 18.44 -7.27
N LEU A 500 13.91 18.84 -7.83
CA LEU A 500 13.07 17.96 -8.66
C LEU A 500 13.81 17.49 -9.92
N GLY A 501 14.65 18.35 -10.51
CA GLY A 501 15.51 18.02 -11.64
C GLY A 501 16.58 16.98 -11.30
N GLN A 502 17.24 17.12 -10.14
CA GLN A 502 18.19 16.12 -9.65
C GLN A 502 17.51 14.76 -9.42
N ILE A 503 16.33 14.76 -8.80
CA ILE A 503 15.54 13.54 -8.57
C ILE A 503 15.08 12.90 -9.88
N ALA A 504 14.84 13.66 -10.95
CA ALA A 504 14.42 13.14 -12.24
C ALA A 504 15.40 12.13 -12.85
N THR A 505 16.69 12.21 -12.50
CA THR A 505 17.72 11.23 -12.88
C THR A 505 17.45 9.83 -12.33
N ARG A 506 16.68 9.73 -11.25
CA ARG A 506 16.35 8.49 -10.56
C ARG A 506 14.87 8.12 -10.63
N TRP A 507 13.99 9.10 -10.50
CA TRP A 507 12.54 8.95 -10.47
C TRP A 507 11.93 9.98 -11.42
N ARG A 508 11.38 9.50 -12.55
CA ARG A 508 10.80 10.37 -13.59
C ARG A 508 9.65 11.25 -13.09
N LEU A 509 9.06 10.91 -11.94
CA LEU A 509 8.09 11.75 -11.25
C LEU A 509 8.60 13.18 -11.01
N GLY A 510 9.88 13.38 -10.68
CA GLY A 510 10.46 14.71 -10.52
C GLY A 510 10.36 15.55 -11.81
N GLY A 511 10.68 14.95 -12.95
CA GLY A 511 10.57 15.58 -14.26
C GLY A 511 9.11 15.81 -14.69
N ALA A 512 8.18 14.91 -14.33
CA ALA A 512 6.76 15.12 -14.56
C ALA A 512 6.23 16.34 -13.77
N TYR A 513 6.60 16.46 -12.49
CA TYR A 513 6.24 17.63 -11.68
C TYR A 513 6.84 18.93 -12.21
N LEU A 514 8.09 18.92 -12.69
CA LEU A 514 8.68 20.11 -13.31
C LEU A 514 7.84 20.63 -14.48
N LYS A 515 7.44 19.73 -15.39
CA LYS A 515 6.59 20.11 -16.54
C LYS A 515 5.24 20.68 -16.11
N ILE A 516 4.64 20.14 -15.05
CA ILE A 516 3.38 20.66 -14.49
C ILE A 516 3.59 22.07 -13.91
N LEU A 517 4.68 22.28 -13.15
CA LEU A 517 5.03 23.58 -12.58
C LEU A 517 5.34 24.62 -13.65
N GLU A 518 6.02 24.25 -14.73
CA GLU A 518 6.27 25.12 -15.89
C GLU A 518 4.97 25.53 -16.56
N ALA A 519 4.05 24.60 -16.79
CA ALA A 519 2.73 24.91 -17.34
C ALA A 519 1.91 25.84 -16.42
N GLN A 520 1.99 25.62 -15.10
CA GLN A 520 1.35 26.46 -14.10
C GLN A 520 1.94 27.88 -14.09
N GLU A 521 3.26 28.01 -14.15
CA GLU A 521 3.95 29.31 -14.20
C GLU A 521 3.54 30.10 -15.45
N ILE A 522 3.51 29.45 -16.62
CA ILE A 522 3.05 30.08 -17.87
C ILE A 522 1.60 30.59 -17.73
N ALA A 523 0.70 29.76 -17.17
CA ALA A 523 -0.69 30.14 -16.97
C ALA A 523 -0.87 31.32 -16.00
N ILE A 524 -0.07 31.37 -14.93
CA ILE A 524 -0.11 32.49 -13.98
C ILE A 524 0.44 33.78 -14.63
N SER A 525 1.52 33.68 -15.39
CA SER A 525 2.12 34.81 -16.11
C SER A 525 1.24 35.36 -17.23
N SER A 526 0.53 34.51 -17.98
CA SER A 526 -0.43 35.01 -19.00
C SER A 526 -1.56 35.80 -18.36
N ASN A 527 -2.04 35.34 -17.20
CA ASN A 527 -3.15 35.98 -16.49
C ASN A 527 -2.73 37.33 -15.86
N SER A 528 -1.49 37.45 -15.38
CA SER A 528 -0.99 38.73 -14.86
C SER A 528 -0.87 39.79 -15.96
N VAL A 529 -0.47 39.39 -17.17
CA VAL A 529 -0.41 40.28 -18.35
C VAL A 529 -1.81 40.69 -18.82
N GLU A 530 -2.78 39.76 -18.91
CA GLU A 530 -4.17 40.10 -19.24
C GLU A 530 -4.80 41.05 -18.22
N THR A 531 -4.52 40.82 -16.94
CA THR A 531 -4.98 41.69 -15.85
C THR A 531 -4.37 43.08 -16.00
N GLN A 532 -3.05 43.20 -16.23
CA GLN A 532 -2.39 44.50 -16.47
C GLN A 532 -2.92 45.23 -17.71
N LEU A 533 -3.23 44.52 -18.80
CA LEU A 533 -3.81 45.09 -20.01
C LEU A 533 -5.25 45.58 -19.80
N SER A 534 -6.03 44.91 -18.94
CA SER A 534 -7.40 45.33 -18.58
C SER A 534 -7.46 46.59 -17.70
N PHE A 535 -6.34 46.99 -17.09
CA PHE A 535 -6.20 48.20 -16.28
C PHE A 535 -5.57 49.39 -17.02
N LEU A 536 -5.24 49.26 -18.31
CA LEU A 536 -4.86 50.40 -19.13
C LEU A 536 -6.12 51.27 -19.38
N PRO A 537 -6.12 52.57 -19.02
CA PRO A 537 -7.24 53.43 -19.35
C PRO A 537 -7.38 53.48 -20.87
N ALA A 538 -8.61 53.35 -21.36
CA ALA A 538 -8.96 53.55 -22.76
C ALA A 538 -8.63 55.00 -23.18
N GLN A 539 -7.37 55.26 -23.48
CA GLN A 539 -6.91 56.49 -24.11
C GLN A 539 -6.69 56.21 -25.58
N PHE A 540 -7.79 56.12 -26.34
CA PHE A 540 -7.84 56.44 -27.76
C PHE A 540 -9.33 56.50 -28.17
N GLU A 541 -10.02 57.55 -27.75
CA GLU A 541 -11.15 58.05 -28.54
C GLU A 541 -10.57 58.88 -29.70
N PRO A 542 -10.81 58.53 -30.97
CA PRO A 542 -10.59 59.47 -32.06
C PRO A 542 -11.69 60.52 -32.01
N SER A 543 -11.28 61.79 -31.87
CA SER A 543 -12.16 62.96 -31.91
C SER A 543 -12.88 63.08 -33.26
N PRO A 544 -14.09 63.68 -33.31
CA PRO A 544 -14.94 63.66 -34.50
C PRO A 544 -14.45 64.68 -35.53
N SER A 545 -14.13 64.22 -36.74
CA SER A 545 -13.92 65.10 -37.89
C SER A 545 -15.27 65.58 -38.44
N SER A 546 -15.50 66.88 -38.33
CA SER A 546 -16.56 67.60 -39.02
C SER A 546 -16.41 67.48 -40.54
N SER A 547 -17.45 67.01 -41.21
CA SER A 547 -17.70 67.37 -42.61
C SER A 547 -19.18 67.59 -42.82
N THR A 548 -19.46 68.79 -43.30
CA THR A 548 -20.71 69.38 -43.73
C THR A 548 -21.28 68.68 -44.95
N GLU A 549 -22.52 68.21 -44.91
CA GLU A 549 -23.35 68.08 -46.11
C GLU A 549 -24.78 68.58 -45.85
N THR A 550 -25.09 69.70 -46.50
CA THR A 550 -26.42 70.24 -46.78
C THR A 550 -27.15 69.32 -47.76
N GLY A 551 -28.41 68.98 -47.45
CA GLY A 551 -29.17 67.97 -48.20
C GLY A 551 -29.76 68.39 -49.54
N PHE A 552 -30.45 67.45 -50.20
CA PHE A 552 -31.71 67.63 -50.94
C PHE A 552 -32.30 66.27 -51.40
N SER A 553 -33.45 65.92 -50.82
CA SER A 553 -34.70 65.36 -51.39
C SER A 553 -34.81 64.16 -52.38
N VAL A 554 -35.87 63.36 -52.11
CA VAL A 554 -36.73 62.51 -52.99
C VAL A 554 -36.13 61.15 -53.40
N GLY A 555 -36.78 59.98 -53.32
CA GLY A 555 -38.13 59.57 -52.94
C GLY A 555 -38.34 58.06 -53.24
N THR A 556 -39.41 57.49 -52.69
CA THR A 556 -40.16 56.27 -53.14
C THR A 556 -39.49 54.88 -53.14
N GLU A 557 -39.77 54.10 -52.08
CA GLU A 557 -40.56 52.82 -52.05
C GLU A 557 -40.15 51.55 -52.89
N PRO A 558 -40.71 50.33 -52.67
CA PRO A 558 -40.05 49.22 -51.94
C PRO A 558 -39.98 47.85 -52.70
N MET A 559 -39.70 46.76 -51.94
CA MET A 559 -39.68 45.30 -52.26
C MET A 559 -38.34 44.78 -52.81
N VAL A 560 -37.72 43.71 -52.27
CA VAL A 560 -38.24 42.39 -51.84
C VAL A 560 -37.58 41.92 -50.55
#